data_AF-A0A5A7NPE2-F1
#
_entry.id   AF-A0A5A7NPE2-F1
#
_cell.length_a   1.000
_cell.length_b   1.000
_cell.length_c   1.000
_cell.angle_alpha   90.00
_cell.angle_beta   90.00
_cell.angle_gamma   90.00
#
_symmetry.space_group_name_H-M   'P 1'
#
loop_
_entity.id
_entity.type
_entity.pdbx_description
1 polymer ?
#
loop_
_entity_poly.entity_id
_entity_poly.type
_entity_poly.pdbx_seq_one_letter_code
_entity_poly.pdbx_strand_id
1 'polypeptide(L)'
;MYSNGKNKAYSGQGNFVGNFIAFLVMFALLVGSFFVLSLWTLENAWVPGLLCLLMAGLAFAIPQHVLGRSRSTKELMEDQK
;
A
#
# COMPACT_ATOMS: atom_id res chain seq x y z
N MET A 1 5.00 26.51 -5.13
CA MET A 1 6.40 26.77 -4.72
C MET A 1 7.32 26.09 -5.73
N TYR A 2 7.95 26.85 -6.61
CA TYR A 2 8.94 26.35 -7.57
C TYR A 2 10.29 26.21 -6.88
N SER A 3 10.96 25.07 -7.05
CA SER A 3 12.33 24.84 -6.57
C SER A 3 13.14 24.46 -7.80
N ASN A 4 14.12 25.29 -8.17
CA ASN A 4 15.00 25.07 -9.33
C ASN A 4 14.28 25.00 -10.70
N GLY A 5 13.35 25.93 -10.96
CA GLY A 5 12.70 26.09 -12.28
C GLY A 5 11.71 24.98 -12.69
N LYS A 6 11.53 23.93 -11.88
CA LYS A 6 10.56 22.86 -12.12
C LYS A 6 9.55 22.79 -10.97
N ASN A 7 8.29 22.48 -11.32
CA ASN A 7 7.25 22.29 -10.33
C ASN A 7 7.61 21.05 -9.50
N LYS A 8 7.87 21.24 -8.20
CA LYS A 8 8.23 20.14 -7.29
C LYS A 8 6.98 19.29 -7.10
N ALA A 9 6.83 18.25 -7.91
CA ALA A 9 5.70 17.35 -7.84
C ALA A 9 5.80 16.51 -6.56
N TYR A 10 4.96 16.85 -5.58
CA TYR A 10 4.87 16.14 -4.30
C TYR A 10 4.23 14.75 -4.42
N SER A 11 3.79 14.33 -5.62
CA SER A 11 3.08 13.06 -5.85
C SER A 11 3.99 11.83 -5.96
N GLY A 12 5.28 11.92 -5.57
CA GLY A 12 6.24 10.83 -5.77
C GLY A 12 6.72 10.67 -7.23
N GLN A 13 6.55 11.71 -8.05
CA GLN A 13 7.01 11.74 -9.44
C GLN A 13 8.53 11.46 -9.51
N GLY A 14 8.91 10.28 -10.00
CA GLY A 14 10.29 9.82 -10.13
C GLY A 14 10.62 8.49 -9.44
N ASN A 15 9.75 7.96 -8.57
CA ASN A 15 10.01 6.71 -7.84
C ASN A 15 9.19 5.53 -8.39
N PHE A 16 9.41 5.20 -9.67
CA PHE A 16 8.66 4.17 -10.41
C PHE A 16 8.68 2.81 -9.70
N VAL A 17 9.85 2.38 -9.23
CA VAL A 17 10.02 1.07 -8.56
C VAL A 17 9.18 1.00 -7.29
N GLY A 18 9.21 2.04 -6.44
CA GLY A 18 8.40 2.07 -5.22
C GLY A 18 6.89 2.03 -5.52
N ASN A 19 6.45 2.78 -6.53
CA ASN A 19 5.05 2.81 -6.94
C ASN A 19 4.60 1.49 -7.57
N PHE A 20 5.47 0.84 -8.34
CA PHE A 20 5.21 -0.45 -8.96
C PHE A 20 5.13 -1.59 -7.94
N ILE A 21 6.00 -1.59 -6.92
CA ILE A 21 5.92 -2.55 -5.80
C ILE A 21 4.61 -2.33 -5.03
N ALA A 22 4.25 -1.09 -4.73
CA ALA A 22 2.98 -0.78 -4.06
C ALA A 22 1.76 -1.28 -4.87
N PHE A 23 1.80 -1.09 -6.20
CA PHE A 23 0.79 -1.64 -7.10
C PHE A 23 0.71 -3.17 -7.03
N LEU A 24 1.83 -3.87 -7.15
CA LEU A 24 1.86 -5.34 -7.10
C LEU A 24 1.30 -5.88 -5.78
N VAL A 25 1.64 -5.25 -4.65
CA VAL A 25 1.14 -5.68 -3.35
C VAL A 25 -0.38 -5.48 -3.23
N MET A 26 -0.89 -4.31 -3.62
CA MET A 26 -2.34 -4.06 -3.63
C MET A 26 -3.08 -4.97 -4.60
N PHE A 27 -2.50 -5.22 -5.77
CA PHE A 27 -3.07 -6.10 -6.77
C PHE A 27 -3.13 -7.56 -6.30
N ALA A 28 -2.08 -8.05 -5.62
CA ALA A 28 -2.06 -9.37 -5.02
C ALA A 28 -3.15 -9.54 -3.95
N LEU A 29 -3.37 -8.52 -3.10
CA LEU A 29 -4.44 -8.54 -2.10
C LEU A 29 -5.83 -8.56 -2.73
N LEU A 30 -6.01 -7.86 -3.85
CA LEU A 30 -7.28 -7.86 -4.60
C LEU A 30 -7.56 -9.25 -5.18
N VAL A 31 -6.60 -9.84 -5.89
CA VAL A 31 -6.74 -11.19 -6.47
C VAL A 31 -6.91 -12.24 -5.37
N GLY A 32 -6.17 -12.12 -4.26
CA GLY A 32 -6.33 -12.95 -3.08
C GLY A 32 -7.76 -12.90 -2.51
N SER A 33 -8.36 -11.70 -2.45
CA SER A 33 -9.74 -11.54 -2.01
C SER A 33 -10.72 -12.28 -2.93
N PHE A 34 -10.55 -12.18 -4.25
CA PHE A 34 -11.40 -12.93 -5.20
C PHE A 34 -11.25 -14.44 -5.05
N PHE A 35 -10.03 -14.93 -4.82
CA PHE A 35 -9.79 -16.35 -4.58
C PHE A 35 -10.50 -16.85 -3.31
N VAL A 36 -10.41 -16.10 -2.22
CA VAL A 36 -11.09 -16.43 -0.96
C VAL A 36 -12.61 -16.46 -1.14
N LEU A 37 -13.17 -15.48 -1.84
CA LEU A 37 -14.60 -15.44 -2.13
C LEU A 37 -15.04 -16.63 -3.00
N SER A 38 -14.19 -17.10 -3.92
CA SER A 38 -14.48 -18.29 -4.73
C SER A 38 -14.53 -19.59 -3.92
N LEU A 39 -13.94 -19.64 -2.73
CA LEU A 39 -13.97 -20.80 -1.83
C LEU A 39 -15.17 -20.78 -0.87
N TRP A 40 -16.06 -19.80 -0.99
CA TRP A 40 -17.19 -19.62 -0.07
C TRP A 40 -18.27 -20.68 -0.30
N THR A 41 -18.34 -21.65 0.61
CA THR A 41 -19.38 -22.69 0.64
C THR A 41 -20.24 -22.54 1.90
N LEU A 42 -21.50 -23.02 1.85
CA LEU A 42 -22.42 -22.92 3.00
C LEU A 42 -22.04 -23.85 4.16
N GLU A 43 -21.34 -24.94 3.87
CA GLU A 43 -20.89 -25.90 4.90
C GLU A 43 -19.82 -25.29 5.81
N ASN A 44 -18.98 -24.40 5.27
CA ASN A 44 -17.90 -23.79 6.04
C ASN A 44 -17.74 -22.29 5.72
N ALA A 45 -18.82 -21.52 5.90
CA ALA A 45 -18.88 -20.10 5.58
C ALA A 45 -17.94 -19.21 6.43
N TRP A 46 -17.57 -19.66 7.63
CA TRP A 46 -16.77 -18.88 8.57
C TRP A 46 -15.31 -18.74 8.17
N VAL A 47 -14.70 -19.80 7.61
CA VAL A 47 -13.28 -19.78 7.24
C VAL A 47 -13.00 -18.77 6.12
N PRO A 48 -13.72 -18.77 4.98
CA PRO A 48 -13.58 -17.76 3.94
C PRO A 48 -13.92 -16.35 4.45
N GLY A 49 -14.94 -16.22 5.31
CA GLY A 49 -15.32 -14.93 5.91
C GLY A 49 -14.21 -14.30 6.75
N LEU A 50 -13.60 -15.07 7.66
CA LEU A 50 -12.48 -14.60 8.49
C LEU A 50 -11.24 -14.27 7.64
N LEU A 51 -10.95 -15.08 6.63
CA LEU A 51 -9.83 -14.82 5.73
C LEU A 51 -10.05 -13.51 4.94
N CYS A 52 -11.27 -13.27 4.47
CA CYS A 52 -11.63 -12.04 3.77
C CYS A 52 -11.49 -10.82 4.69
N LEU A 53 -11.88 -10.93 5.96
CA LEU A 53 -11.74 -9.86 6.95
C LEU A 53 -10.28 -9.54 7.26
N LEU A 54 -9.43 -10.57 7.38
CA LEU A 54 -7.99 -10.41 7.51
C LEU A 54 -7.37 -9.75 6.27
N MET A 55 -7.77 -10.17 5.07
CA MET A 55 -7.30 -9.59 3.82
C MET A 55 -7.69 -8.11 3.69
N ALA A 56 -8.92 -7.76 4.10
CA ALA A 56 -9.39 -6.37 4.16
C ALA A 56 -8.60 -5.52 5.18
N GLY A 57 -8.28 -6.10 6.34
CA GLY A 57 -7.41 -5.46 7.33
C GLY A 57 -6.01 -5.20 6.79
N LEU A 58 -5.42 -6.18 6.10
CA LEU A 58 -4.11 -6.04 5.44
C LEU A 58 -4.13 -4.99 4.33
N ALA A 59 -5.21 -4.92 3.55
CA ALA A 59 -5.41 -3.90 2.52
C ALA A 59 -5.44 -2.48 3.09
N PHE A 60 -5.88 -2.30 4.34
CA PHE A 60 -5.79 -1.01 5.04
C PHE A 60 -4.42 -0.78 5.70
N ALA A 61 -3.85 -1.80 6.33
CA ALA A 61 -2.60 -1.67 7.08
C ALA A 61 -1.39 -1.41 6.16
N ILE A 62 -1.33 -2.05 4.98
CA ILE A 62 -0.18 -1.94 4.08
C ILE A 62 -0.01 -0.50 3.55
N PRO A 63 -1.04 0.17 3.01
CA PRO A 63 -0.91 1.57 2.60
C PRO A 63 -0.53 2.49 3.77
N GLN A 64 -1.03 2.24 4.97
CA GLN A 64 -0.64 3.04 6.15
C GLN A 64 0.85 2.90 6.47
N HIS A 65 1.42 1.70 6.37
CA HIS A 65 2.85 1.49 6.59
C HIS A 65 3.75 1.94 5.42
N VAL A 66 3.27 1.84 4.18
CA VAL A 66 4.05 2.20 2.97
C VAL A 66 3.98 3.69 2.66
N LEU A 67 2.79 4.31 2.73
CA LEU A 67 2.59 5.76 2.48
C LEU A 67 2.88 6.61 3.73
N GLY A 68 2.73 6.05 4.93
CA GLY A 68 3.02 6.74 6.20
C GLY A 68 4.51 6.98 6.46
N ARG A 69 5.41 6.33 5.70
CA ARG A 69 6.86 6.56 5.77
C ARG A 69 7.36 7.56 4.72
N SER A 70 6.54 8.57 4.38
CA SER A 70 7.07 9.79 3.77
C SER A 70 8.17 10.31 4.71
N ARG A 71 9.42 10.26 4.23
CA ARG A 71 10.67 10.42 4.98
C ARG A 71 10.46 11.09 6.33
N SER A 72 10.55 10.32 7.42
CA SER A 72 10.53 10.89 8.76
C SER A 72 11.55 12.02 8.78
N THR A 73 11.09 13.20 9.19
CA THR A 73 11.81 14.48 9.23
C THR A 73 13.25 14.38 9.77
N LYS A 74 13.59 13.29 10.47
CA LYS A 74 14.93 12.92 10.90
C LYS A 74 15.97 12.88 9.77
N GLU A 75 15.68 12.27 8.62
CA GLU A 75 16.63 12.24 7.49
C GLU A 75 16.82 13.64 6.86
N LEU A 76 15.78 14.48 6.88
CA LEU A 76 15.86 15.85 6.37
C LEU A 76 16.63 16.78 7.30
N MET A 77 16.72 16.46 8.60
CA MET A 77 17.49 17.22 9.59
C MET A 77 18.97 16.83 9.61
N GLU A 78 19.30 15.61 9.19
CA GLU A 78 20.69 15.11 9.11
C GLU A 78 21.40 15.62 7.83
N ASP A 79 20.67 15.79 6.72
CA ASP A 79 21.17 16.33 5.44
C ASP A 79 21.34 17.88 5.45
N GLN A 80 21.10 18.53 6.60
CA GLN A 80 21.22 19.98 6.81
C GLN A 80 22.34 20.37 7.79
N LYS A 81 23.13 19.41 8.26
CA LYS A 81 24.29 19.63 9.14
C LYS A 81 25.59 19.30 8.41
#